data_AF-A0A843IUB5-F1
#
_entry.id   AF-A0A843IUB5-F1
#
_cell.length_a   1.000
_cell.length_b   1.000
_cell.length_c   1.000
_cell.angle_alpha   90.00
_cell.angle_beta   90.00
_cell.angle_gamma   90.00
#
_symmetry.space_group_name_H-M   'P 1'
#
loop_
_entity.id
_entity.type
_entity.pdbx_description
1 polymer ?
#
loop_
_entity_poly.entity_id
_entity_poly.type
_entity_poly.pdbx_seq_one_letter_code
_entity_poly.pdbx_strand_id
1 'polypeptide(L)'
;MRKKDLEIALQSVKGFESPDPALEQYMTPANMAADIIFNAYRDGDIEGMKVVDLGCGTGMLSIGAALAGAGAVIGFDRSENALRVARANAESLGVDAEFRLMDVSEVTEQADTVVMNPPFGCQRRNADRPFLDKAMELAECVYSIHMAETVGFLKEYCGKKGREITYCRIYKYEMPHTFAFHTKMKKTVEVAVVKIR
;
A
#
# COMPACT_ATOMS: atom_id res chain seq x y z
N MET A 1 10.21 17.50 5.74
CA MET A 1 10.35 16.18 6.41
C MET A 1 11.64 15.48 5.95
N ARG A 2 12.30 14.65 6.79
CA ARG A 2 13.42 13.77 6.37
C ARG A 2 12.94 12.32 6.28
N LYS A 3 13.34 11.59 5.21
CA LYS A 3 12.96 10.17 5.01
C LYS A 3 13.28 9.27 6.21
N LYS A 4 14.45 9.47 6.83
CA LYS A 4 14.90 8.63 7.96
C LYS A 4 14.01 8.79 9.18
N ASP A 5 13.48 9.99 9.44
CA ASP A 5 12.57 10.22 10.57
C ASP A 5 11.23 9.51 10.31
N LEU A 6 10.74 9.55 9.06
CA LEU A 6 9.55 8.83 8.64
C LEU A 6 9.72 7.31 8.80
N GLU A 7 10.86 6.76 8.36
CA GLU A 7 11.17 5.34 8.54
C GLU A 7 11.20 4.92 10.01
N ILE A 8 11.85 5.71 10.87
CA ILE A 8 11.91 5.45 12.32
C ILE A 8 10.50 5.44 12.93
N ALA A 9 9.65 6.40 12.57
CA ALA A 9 8.27 6.43 13.04
C ALA A 9 7.50 5.18 12.58
N LEU A 10 7.62 4.81 11.30
CA LEU A 10 6.93 3.66 10.72
C LEU A 10 7.40 2.31 11.29
N GLN A 11 8.60 2.20 11.86
CA GLN A 11 9.05 0.98 12.56
C GLN A 11 8.21 0.66 13.81
N SER A 12 7.48 1.64 14.36
CA SER A 12 6.60 1.43 15.52
C SER A 12 5.21 0.91 15.15
N VAL A 13 4.85 0.91 13.86
CA VAL A 13 3.56 0.40 13.38
C VAL A 13 3.49 -1.10 13.66
N LYS A 14 2.47 -1.52 14.41
CA LYS A 14 2.24 -2.92 14.75
C LYS A 14 1.61 -3.66 13.57
N GLY A 15 1.97 -4.93 13.43
CA GLY A 15 1.44 -5.82 12.39
C GLY A 15 0.14 -6.51 12.75
N PHE A 16 -0.28 -7.40 11.86
CA PHE A 16 -1.49 -8.20 12.03
C PHE A 16 -1.39 -9.11 13.26
N GLU A 17 -2.41 -9.10 14.11
CA GLU A 17 -2.51 -9.99 15.28
C GLU A 17 -2.71 -11.46 14.85
N SER A 18 -3.47 -11.68 13.79
CA SER A 18 -3.77 -13.00 13.22
C SER A 18 -3.93 -12.87 11.70
N PRO A 19 -2.81 -12.87 10.95
CA PRO A 19 -2.85 -12.65 9.50
C PRO A 19 -3.59 -13.80 8.79
N ASP A 20 -4.52 -13.46 7.91
CA ASP A 20 -5.19 -14.40 7.01
C ASP A 20 -4.35 -14.59 5.74
N PRO A 21 -3.76 -15.78 5.51
CA PRO A 21 -2.98 -16.03 4.31
C PRO A 21 -3.79 -15.94 3.03
N ALA A 22 -5.11 -16.24 3.06
CA ALA A 22 -5.98 -16.19 1.88
C ALA A 22 -6.22 -14.75 1.40
N LEU A 23 -6.06 -13.77 2.29
CA LEU A 23 -6.09 -12.34 1.99
C LEU A 23 -4.71 -11.76 1.72
N GLU A 24 -3.66 -12.57 1.78
CA GLU A 24 -2.28 -12.15 1.59
C GLU A 24 -1.87 -11.01 2.56
N GLN A 25 -2.28 -11.13 3.84
CA GLN A 25 -1.99 -10.13 4.87
C GLN A 25 -0.53 -10.14 5.32
N TYR A 26 0.31 -9.36 4.63
CA TYR A 26 1.66 -9.01 5.04
C TYR A 26 1.83 -7.50 5.13
N MET A 27 2.68 -7.04 6.03
CA MET A 27 2.98 -5.62 6.15
C MET A 27 3.94 -5.18 5.06
N THR A 28 3.72 -3.99 4.50
CA THR A 28 4.78 -3.28 3.79
C THR A 28 5.91 -2.95 4.78
N PRO A 29 7.17 -3.28 4.49
CA PRO A 29 8.29 -2.89 5.36
C PRO A 29 8.39 -1.39 5.57
N ALA A 30 8.69 -0.95 6.79
CA ALA A 30 8.81 0.47 7.13
C ALA A 30 9.79 1.23 6.23
N ASN A 31 10.93 0.63 5.86
CA ASN A 31 11.91 1.24 4.97
C ASN A 31 11.38 1.43 3.54
N MET A 32 10.58 0.49 3.04
CA MET A 32 9.95 0.57 1.73
C MET A 32 8.80 1.59 1.77
N ALA A 33 7.93 1.52 2.77
CA ALA A 33 6.84 2.47 2.97
C ALA A 33 7.35 3.91 3.09
N ALA A 34 8.40 4.14 3.91
CA ALA A 34 9.02 5.45 4.04
C ALA A 34 9.60 5.96 2.72
N ASP A 35 10.19 5.08 1.89
CA ASP A 35 10.73 5.47 0.60
C ASP A 35 9.63 5.81 -0.42
N ILE A 36 8.54 5.03 -0.45
CA ILE A 36 7.35 5.30 -1.28
C ILE A 36 6.77 6.67 -0.92
N ILE A 37 6.40 6.85 0.35
CA ILE A 37 5.73 8.06 0.83
C ILE A 37 6.65 9.28 0.70
N PHE A 38 7.95 9.14 0.98
CA PHE A 38 8.88 10.26 0.83
C PHE A 38 9.07 10.67 -0.63
N ASN A 39 9.08 9.73 -1.57
CA ASN A 39 9.14 10.06 -2.99
C ASN A 39 7.83 10.72 -3.46
N ALA A 40 6.67 10.21 -3.04
CA ALA A 40 5.38 10.83 -3.32
C ALA A 40 5.27 12.26 -2.74
N TYR A 41 5.74 12.46 -1.51
CA TYR A 41 5.87 13.78 -0.90
C TYR A 41 6.74 14.73 -1.73
N ARG A 42 7.91 14.27 -2.19
CA ARG A 42 8.82 15.08 -3.02
C ARG A 42 8.25 15.42 -4.39
N ASP A 43 7.39 14.56 -4.92
CA ASP A 43 6.70 14.77 -6.19
C ASP A 43 5.47 15.70 -6.06
N GLY A 44 5.10 16.11 -4.83
CA GLY A 44 3.93 16.95 -4.57
C GLY A 44 2.61 16.17 -4.46
N ASP A 45 2.68 14.84 -4.34
CA ASP A 45 1.52 13.95 -4.37
C ASP A 45 1.00 13.55 -2.98
N ILE A 46 1.51 14.18 -1.90
CA ILE A 46 1.11 13.86 -0.51
C ILE A 46 0.75 15.11 0.29
N GLU A 47 1.66 16.07 0.45
CA GLU A 47 1.44 17.21 1.36
C GLU A 47 0.20 18.01 0.96
N GLY A 48 -0.76 18.14 1.88
CA GLY A 48 -2.06 18.81 1.65
C GLY A 48 -3.05 18.02 0.79
N MET A 49 -2.67 16.86 0.25
CA MET A 49 -3.51 16.05 -0.64
C MET A 49 -4.47 15.15 0.14
N LYS A 50 -5.59 14.81 -0.49
CA LYS A 50 -6.46 13.71 -0.05
C LYS A 50 -5.90 12.39 -0.56
N VAL A 51 -5.48 11.55 0.37
CA VAL A 51 -4.87 10.24 0.10
C VAL A 51 -5.83 9.11 0.44
N VAL A 52 -6.02 8.18 -0.48
CA VAL A 52 -6.76 6.94 -0.26
C VAL A 52 -5.79 5.75 -0.26
N ASP A 53 -5.89 4.88 0.74
CA ASP A 53 -5.10 3.66 0.88
C ASP A 53 -5.98 2.43 0.66
N LEU A 54 -5.84 1.76 -0.48
CA LEU A 54 -6.65 0.59 -0.83
C LEU A 54 -5.99 -0.70 -0.34
N GLY A 55 -6.67 -1.43 0.55
CA GLY A 55 -6.10 -2.59 1.23
C GLY A 55 -5.10 -2.14 2.30
N CYS A 56 -5.49 -1.13 3.09
CA CYS A 56 -4.60 -0.44 4.02
C CYS A 56 -4.04 -1.35 5.13
N GLY A 57 -4.66 -2.51 5.38
CA GLY A 57 -4.23 -3.47 6.39
C GLY A 57 -4.13 -2.84 7.77
N THR A 58 -2.91 -2.82 8.31
CA THR A 58 -2.61 -2.21 9.63
C THR A 58 -2.23 -0.73 9.55
N GLY A 59 -2.46 -0.09 8.41
CA GLY A 59 -2.33 1.35 8.21
C GLY A 59 -0.93 1.84 7.87
N MET A 60 0.02 0.97 7.49
CA MET A 60 1.43 1.36 7.24
C MET A 60 1.58 2.53 6.25
N LEU A 61 0.90 2.47 5.09
CA LEU A 61 0.97 3.52 4.08
C LEU A 61 0.10 4.73 4.47
N SER A 62 -1.11 4.48 4.98
CA SER A 62 -2.00 5.51 5.54
C SER A 62 -1.31 6.40 6.57
N ILE A 63 -0.69 5.79 7.59
CA ILE A 63 0.06 6.49 8.65
C ILE A 63 1.26 7.23 8.06
N GLY A 64 1.97 6.61 7.12
CA GLY A 64 3.07 7.27 6.42
C GLY A 64 2.62 8.55 5.73
N ALA A 65 1.51 8.50 4.97
CA ALA A 65 0.94 9.65 4.29
C ALA A 65 0.52 10.75 5.29
N ALA A 66 -0.11 10.38 6.40
CA ALA A 66 -0.50 11.33 7.45
C ALA A 66 0.72 12.01 8.10
N LEU A 67 1.76 11.24 8.46
CA LEU A 67 3.04 11.77 8.98
C LEU A 67 3.76 12.69 7.98
N ALA A 68 3.53 12.47 6.68
CA ALA A 68 4.07 13.27 5.60
C ALA A 68 3.26 14.54 5.29
N GLY A 69 2.18 14.78 6.04
CA GLY A 69 1.38 16.00 5.93
C GLY A 69 0.24 15.93 4.91
N ALA A 70 -0.27 14.73 4.60
CA ALA A 70 -1.52 14.61 3.83
C ALA A 70 -2.64 15.42 4.50
N GLY A 71 -3.45 16.10 3.68
CA GLY A 71 -4.57 16.91 4.15
C GLY A 71 -5.73 16.08 4.68
N ALA A 72 -5.92 14.87 4.11
CA ALA A 72 -6.83 13.85 4.60
C ALA A 72 -6.34 12.47 4.19
N VAL A 73 -6.52 11.46 5.05
CA VAL A 73 -6.16 10.07 4.76
C VAL A 73 -7.34 9.16 5.07
N ILE A 74 -7.73 8.32 4.10
CA ILE A 74 -8.78 7.31 4.28
C ILE A 74 -8.24 5.95 3.83
N GLY A 75 -8.10 5.03 4.77
CA GLY A 75 -7.74 3.64 4.53
C GLY A 75 -8.97 2.75 4.42
N PHE A 76 -9.02 1.93 3.38
CA PHE A 76 -10.05 0.91 3.19
C PHE A 76 -9.45 -0.49 3.30
N ASP A 77 -10.10 -1.37 4.04
CA ASP A 77 -9.76 -2.80 4.09
C ASP A 77 -11.03 -3.63 4.33
N ARG A 78 -11.01 -4.90 3.93
CA ARG A 78 -12.11 -5.85 4.16
C ARG A 78 -12.00 -6.59 5.50
N SER A 79 -10.95 -6.34 6.28
CA SER A 79 -10.69 -7.00 7.56
C SER A 79 -10.86 -6.03 8.73
N GLU A 80 -11.94 -6.16 9.48
CA GLU A 80 -12.17 -5.34 10.69
C GLU A 80 -11.05 -5.56 11.74
N ASN A 81 -10.46 -6.76 11.80
CA ASN A 81 -9.31 -7.02 12.66
C ASN A 81 -8.09 -6.19 12.26
N ALA A 82 -7.82 -6.07 10.95
CA ALA A 82 -6.72 -5.23 10.46
C ALA A 82 -6.99 -3.75 10.77
N LEU A 83 -8.23 -3.28 10.52
CA LEU A 83 -8.62 -1.90 10.79
C LEU A 83 -8.57 -1.53 12.27
N ARG A 84 -8.88 -2.47 13.18
CA ARG A 84 -8.71 -2.25 14.62
C ARG A 84 -7.25 -1.94 14.97
N VAL A 85 -6.32 -2.70 14.41
CA VAL A 85 -4.88 -2.47 14.58
C VAL A 85 -4.46 -1.15 13.91
N ALA A 86 -5.00 -0.83 12.73
CA ALA A 86 -4.72 0.42 12.04
C ALA A 86 -5.13 1.66 12.84
N ARG A 87 -6.33 1.65 13.44
CA ARG A 87 -6.81 2.72 14.33
C ARG A 87 -5.90 2.87 15.56
N ALA A 88 -5.52 1.76 16.20
CA ALA A 88 -4.61 1.78 17.34
C ALA A 88 -3.19 2.29 16.98
N ASN A 89 -2.69 1.95 15.79
CA ASN A 89 -1.42 2.46 15.30
C ASN A 89 -1.48 3.98 15.03
N ALA A 90 -2.56 4.45 14.42
CA ALA A 90 -2.77 5.88 14.15
C ALA A 90 -2.85 6.69 15.45
N GLU A 91 -3.63 6.21 16.43
CA GLU A 91 -3.72 6.81 17.76
C GLU A 91 -2.36 6.85 18.46
N SER A 92 -1.61 5.74 18.44
CA SER A 92 -0.29 5.64 19.08
C SER A 92 0.75 6.59 18.47
N LEU A 93 0.60 6.94 17.19
CA LEU A 93 1.49 7.86 16.47
C LEU A 93 0.96 9.29 16.42
N GLY A 94 -0.23 9.54 16.99
CA GLY A 94 -0.85 10.86 17.04
C GLY A 94 -1.22 11.39 15.66
N VAL A 95 -1.56 10.52 14.71
CA VAL A 95 -1.96 10.92 13.35
C VAL A 95 -3.47 10.78 13.15
N ASP A 96 -4.03 11.70 12.38
CA ASP A 96 -5.43 11.65 11.96
C ASP A 96 -5.55 10.90 10.63
N ALA A 97 -6.23 9.74 10.66
CA ALA A 97 -6.52 8.92 9.51
C ALA A 97 -7.81 8.14 9.74
N GLU A 98 -8.70 8.11 8.75
CA GLU A 98 -9.95 7.38 8.82
C GLU A 98 -9.77 5.95 8.27
N PHE A 99 -10.41 4.97 8.92
CA PHE A 99 -10.31 3.55 8.55
C PHE A 99 -11.70 2.93 8.40
N ARG A 100 -12.07 2.57 7.17
CA ARG A 100 -13.41 2.09 6.78
C ARG A 100 -13.39 0.64 6.32
N LEU A 101 -14.32 -0.15 6.86
CA LEU A 101 -14.53 -1.54 6.46
C LEU A 101 -15.29 -1.59 5.13
N MET A 102 -14.61 -2.00 4.05
CA MET A 102 -15.19 -2.00 2.70
C MET A 102 -14.40 -2.92 1.77
N ASP A 103 -15.08 -3.63 0.85
CA ASP A 103 -14.40 -4.27 -0.26
C ASP A 103 -13.95 -3.21 -1.28
N VAL A 104 -12.77 -3.40 -1.88
CA VAL A 104 -12.21 -2.43 -2.82
C VAL A 104 -13.16 -2.11 -3.99
N SER A 105 -13.98 -3.07 -4.42
CA SER A 105 -14.94 -2.86 -5.52
C SER A 105 -16.04 -1.86 -5.18
N GLU A 106 -16.33 -1.65 -3.90
CA GLU A 106 -17.40 -0.77 -3.40
C GLU A 106 -16.91 0.65 -3.07
N VAL A 107 -15.59 0.89 -3.11
CA VAL A 107 -15.02 2.21 -2.83
C VAL A 107 -15.42 3.19 -3.93
N THR A 108 -15.91 4.37 -3.53
CA THR A 108 -16.31 5.47 -4.41
C THR A 108 -15.64 6.80 -4.05
N GLU A 109 -14.81 6.79 -3.01
CA GLU A 109 -14.15 7.97 -2.46
C GLU A 109 -13.04 8.47 -3.39
N GLN A 110 -13.29 9.60 -4.07
CA GLN A 110 -12.31 10.24 -4.94
C GLN A 110 -11.14 10.80 -4.15
N ALA A 111 -9.94 10.76 -4.72
CA ALA A 111 -8.69 11.17 -4.07
C ALA A 111 -7.77 11.90 -5.05
N ASP A 112 -6.87 12.72 -4.52
CA ASP A 112 -5.79 13.29 -5.31
C ASP A 112 -4.71 12.23 -5.60
N THR A 113 -4.46 11.36 -4.60
CA THR A 113 -3.51 10.25 -4.71
C THR A 113 -4.04 8.98 -4.07
N VAL A 114 -3.89 7.86 -4.76
CA VAL A 114 -4.08 6.52 -4.20
C VAL A 114 -2.71 5.89 -3.90
N VAL A 115 -2.57 5.30 -2.72
CA VAL A 115 -1.47 4.40 -2.37
C VAL A 115 -2.03 3.00 -2.13
N MET A 116 -1.28 1.96 -2.47
CA MET A 116 -1.72 0.60 -2.16
C MET A 116 -0.57 -0.41 -2.19
N ASN A 117 -0.76 -1.46 -1.40
CA ASN A 117 0.00 -2.71 -1.47
C ASN A 117 -0.98 -3.86 -1.68
N PRO A 118 -1.50 -4.03 -2.92
CA PRO A 118 -2.54 -5.01 -3.19
C PRO A 118 -2.03 -6.45 -3.02
N PRO A 119 -2.93 -7.43 -2.85
CA PRO A 119 -2.54 -8.84 -2.90
C PRO A 119 -1.87 -9.15 -4.24
N PHE A 120 -0.75 -9.87 -4.22
CA PHE A 120 0.04 -10.21 -5.41
C PHE A 120 -0.62 -11.30 -6.27
N GLY A 121 -1.69 -11.91 -5.77
CA GLY A 121 -2.41 -12.97 -6.45
C GLY A 121 -1.70 -14.32 -6.37
N CYS A 122 -0.84 -14.49 -5.36
CA CYS A 122 -0.21 -15.76 -5.00
C CYS A 122 -1.26 -16.79 -4.56
N GLN A 123 -2.33 -16.36 -3.89
CA GLN A 123 -3.43 -17.23 -3.47
C GLN A 123 -4.57 -17.27 -4.48
N ARG A 124 -4.93 -16.11 -5.02
CA ARG A 124 -5.99 -15.97 -6.01
C ARG A 124 -5.45 -15.24 -7.22
N ARG A 125 -5.38 -15.94 -8.36
CA ARG A 125 -4.94 -15.35 -9.62
C ARG A 125 -5.69 -14.06 -9.91
N ASN A 126 -4.98 -13.00 -10.26
CA ASN A 126 -5.51 -11.67 -10.60
C ASN A 126 -6.20 -10.93 -9.44
N ALA A 127 -5.84 -11.21 -8.17
CA ALA A 127 -6.39 -10.50 -7.02
C ALA A 127 -6.06 -9.00 -6.99
N ASP A 128 -5.01 -8.58 -7.68
CA ASP A 128 -4.54 -7.22 -7.85
C ASP A 128 -5.40 -6.38 -8.81
N ARG A 129 -6.08 -7.01 -9.78
CA ARG A 129 -6.81 -6.27 -10.84
C ARG A 129 -7.95 -5.39 -10.33
N PRO A 130 -8.82 -5.85 -9.41
CA PRO A 130 -9.85 -4.97 -8.84
C PRO A 130 -9.27 -3.75 -8.14
N PHE A 131 -8.12 -3.89 -7.49
CA PHE A 131 -7.40 -2.78 -6.85
C PHE A 131 -6.86 -1.79 -7.89
N LEU A 132 -6.20 -2.29 -8.94
CA LEU A 132 -5.70 -1.46 -10.03
C LEU A 132 -6.82 -0.68 -10.73
N ASP A 133 -7.91 -1.36 -11.07
CA ASP A 133 -9.05 -0.74 -11.73
C ASP A 133 -9.65 0.36 -10.86
N LYS A 134 -9.87 0.05 -9.57
CA LYS A 134 -10.41 1.01 -8.64
C LYS A 134 -9.47 2.19 -8.41
N ALA A 135 -8.17 1.94 -8.23
CA ALA A 135 -7.20 3.01 -8.01
C ALA A 135 -7.16 4.01 -9.18
N MET A 136 -7.19 3.51 -10.42
CA MET A 136 -7.22 4.35 -11.62
C MET A 136 -8.57 5.07 -11.83
N GLU A 137 -9.65 4.55 -11.27
CA GLU A 137 -10.97 5.20 -11.24
C GLU A 137 -11.04 6.34 -10.20
N LEU A 138 -10.38 6.17 -9.04
CA LEU A 138 -10.48 7.08 -7.89
C LEU A 138 -9.49 8.25 -7.92
N ALA A 139 -8.37 8.12 -8.63
CA ALA A 139 -7.33 9.14 -8.66
C ALA A 139 -6.54 9.14 -9.98
N GLU A 140 -6.02 10.32 -10.35
CA GLU A 140 -5.05 10.42 -11.43
C GLU A 140 -3.68 9.88 -11.00
N CYS A 141 -3.27 10.11 -9.75
CA CYS A 141 -1.99 9.62 -9.23
C CYS A 141 -2.16 8.34 -8.41
N VAL A 142 -1.48 7.25 -8.81
CA VAL A 142 -1.51 5.98 -8.09
C VAL A 142 -0.09 5.47 -7.82
N TYR A 143 0.24 5.21 -6.56
CA TYR A 143 1.43 4.48 -6.15
C TYR A 143 1.04 3.05 -5.74
N SER A 144 1.59 2.05 -6.42
CA SER A 144 1.24 0.65 -6.19
C SER A 144 2.46 -0.26 -6.11
N ILE A 145 2.37 -1.30 -5.29
CA ILE A 145 3.41 -2.32 -5.12
C ILE A 145 3.00 -3.61 -5.82
N HIS A 146 3.89 -4.19 -6.62
CA HIS A 146 3.66 -5.43 -7.37
C HIS A 146 4.90 -6.33 -7.38
N MET A 147 4.76 -7.59 -7.80
CA MET A 147 5.91 -8.44 -8.08
C MET A 147 6.70 -7.88 -9.28
N ALA A 148 8.03 -7.82 -9.17
CA ALA A 148 8.87 -7.19 -10.20
C ALA A 148 8.72 -7.84 -11.58
N GLU A 149 8.52 -9.17 -11.62
CA GLU A 149 8.28 -9.92 -12.87
C GLU A 149 6.98 -9.53 -13.59
N THR A 150 6.02 -8.92 -12.89
CA THR A 150 4.72 -8.51 -13.45
C THR A 150 4.72 -7.12 -14.07
N VAL A 151 5.81 -6.36 -13.95
CA VAL A 151 5.88 -4.96 -14.45
C VAL A 151 5.58 -4.85 -15.95
N GLY A 152 6.04 -5.81 -16.76
CA GLY A 152 5.73 -5.83 -18.20
C GLY A 152 4.23 -5.93 -18.47
N PHE A 153 3.53 -6.80 -17.74
CA PHE A 153 2.08 -6.93 -17.81
C PHE A 153 1.37 -5.66 -17.32
N LEU A 154 1.83 -5.07 -16.22
CA LEU A 154 1.23 -3.85 -15.67
C LEU A 154 1.28 -2.68 -16.67
N LYS A 155 2.40 -2.53 -17.39
CA LYS A 155 2.53 -1.51 -18.45
C LYS A 155 1.48 -1.68 -19.53
N GLU A 156 1.30 -2.91 -20.03
CA GLU A 156 0.27 -3.19 -21.03
C GLU A 156 -1.15 -3.00 -20.48
N TYR A 157 -1.39 -3.44 -19.23
CA TYR A 157 -2.68 -3.33 -18.57
C TYR A 157 -3.10 -1.88 -18.36
N CYS A 158 -2.20 -1.05 -17.83
CA CYS A 158 -2.43 0.39 -17.65
C CYS A 158 -2.61 1.08 -19.02
N GLY A 159 -1.76 0.75 -20.01
CA GLY A 159 -1.83 1.34 -21.34
C GLY A 159 -3.17 1.11 -22.05
N LYS A 160 -3.76 -0.09 -21.91
CA LYS A 160 -5.11 -0.39 -22.43
C LYS A 160 -6.22 0.45 -21.81
N LYS A 161 -5.96 1.06 -20.66
CA LYS A 161 -6.87 1.94 -19.92
C LYS A 161 -6.51 3.42 -20.07
N GLY A 162 -5.58 3.74 -20.98
CA GLY A 162 -5.13 5.12 -21.21
C GLY A 162 -4.22 5.66 -20.11
N ARG A 163 -3.54 4.77 -19.38
CA ARG A 163 -2.70 5.10 -18.22
C ARG A 163 -1.26 4.68 -18.45
N GLU A 164 -0.31 5.40 -17.88
CA GLU A 164 1.12 5.20 -18.05
C GLU A 164 1.83 4.97 -16.70
N ILE A 165 2.78 4.03 -16.68
CA ILE A 165 3.71 3.89 -15.57
C ILE A 165 4.87 4.87 -15.76
N THR A 166 4.83 5.97 -15.02
CA THR A 166 5.80 7.09 -15.12
C THR A 166 7.03 6.91 -14.22
N TYR A 167 6.93 6.03 -13.22
CA TYR A 167 8.03 5.66 -12.34
C TYR A 167 7.95 4.18 -12.00
N CYS A 168 9.11 3.52 -11.91
CA CYS A 168 9.23 2.13 -11.46
C CYS A 168 10.54 1.95 -10.72
N ARG A 169 10.49 1.42 -9.49
CA ARG A 169 11.67 1.08 -8.70
C ARG A 169 11.54 -0.31 -8.09
N ILE A 170 12.61 -1.10 -8.25
CA ILE A 170 12.67 -2.48 -7.73
C ILE A 170 13.33 -2.47 -6.34
N TYR A 171 12.73 -3.22 -5.43
CA TYR A 171 13.19 -3.44 -4.06
C TYR A 171 13.35 -4.95 -3.83
N LYS A 172 14.35 -5.31 -3.02
CA LYS A 172 14.46 -6.65 -2.46
C LYS A 172 13.65 -6.69 -1.17
N TYR A 173 12.62 -7.52 -1.14
CA TYR A 173 11.73 -7.69 -0.01
C TYR A 173 11.96 -9.05 0.63
N GLU A 174 12.24 -9.07 1.93
CA GLU A 174 12.26 -10.29 2.72
C GLU A 174 10.84 -10.58 3.21
N MET A 175 10.12 -11.46 2.52
CA MET A 175 8.80 -11.89 2.97
C MET A 175 8.94 -12.77 4.22
N PRO A 176 8.27 -12.43 5.35
CA PRO A 176 8.14 -13.34 6.47
C PRO A 176 7.40 -14.60 6.03
N HIS A 177 7.78 -15.75 6.58
CA HIS A 177 7.17 -17.02 6.22
C HIS A 177 5.79 -17.17 6.88
N THR A 178 4.72 -16.77 6.19
CA THR A 178 3.32 -16.98 6.59
C THR A 178 2.69 -18.26 6.01
N PHE A 179 3.46 -19.07 5.27
CA PHE A 179 2.96 -20.30 4.61
C PHE A 179 3.40 -21.58 5.35
N ALA A 180 2.56 -22.60 5.44
CA ALA A 180 2.83 -23.77 6.29
C ALA A 180 3.82 -24.82 5.70
N PHE A 181 4.43 -24.59 4.53
CA PHE A 181 4.97 -25.71 3.72
C PHE A 181 6.40 -25.59 3.16
N HIS A 182 7.33 -24.82 3.76
CA HIS A 182 8.76 -24.90 3.37
C HIS A 182 9.74 -24.63 4.54
N THR A 183 10.90 -25.30 4.52
CA THR A 183 11.92 -25.35 5.61
C THR A 183 12.97 -24.23 5.58
N LYS A 184 12.81 -23.17 4.77
CA LYS A 184 13.77 -22.04 4.71
C LYS A 184 13.16 -20.77 5.31
N MET A 185 13.86 -20.20 6.32
CA MET A 185 13.31 -19.20 7.25
C MET A 185 12.89 -17.85 6.64
N LYS A 186 13.34 -17.50 5.41
CA LYS A 186 12.97 -16.26 4.70
C LYS A 186 13.11 -16.46 3.19
N LYS A 187 12.15 -15.98 2.39
CA LYS A 187 12.28 -15.88 0.93
C LYS A 187 12.47 -14.42 0.54
N THR A 188 13.59 -14.11 -0.11
CA THR A 188 13.76 -12.81 -0.75
C THR A 188 13.02 -12.82 -2.08
N VAL A 189 12.12 -11.86 -2.27
CA VAL A 189 11.41 -11.61 -3.52
C VAL A 189 11.75 -10.21 -4.02
N GLU A 190 11.62 -9.99 -5.31
CA GLU A 190 11.77 -8.67 -5.91
C GLU A 190 10.38 -8.08 -6.14
N VAL A 191 10.14 -6.91 -5.55
CA VAL A 191 8.91 -6.15 -5.73
C VAL A 191 9.21 -4.85 -6.46
N ALA A 192 8.28 -4.41 -7.30
CA ALA A 192 8.32 -3.13 -7.97
C ALA A 192 7.30 -2.19 -7.35
N VAL A 193 7.74 -0.99 -6.98
CA VAL A 193 6.86 0.14 -6.74
C VAL A 193 6.71 0.89 -8.05
N VAL A 194 5.46 1.12 -8.47
CA VAL A 194 5.14 1.87 -9.68
C VAL A 194 4.32 3.12 -9.35
N LYS A 195 4.52 4.17 -10.14
CA LYS A 195 3.63 5.35 -10.19
C LYS A 195 2.86 5.30 -11.50
N ILE A 196 1.54 5.29 -11.42
CA ILE A 196 0.63 5.28 -12.57
C ILE A 196 -0.02 6.67 -12.68
N ARG A 197 -0.10 7.19 -13.91
CA ARG A 197 -0.76 8.44 -14.30
C ARG A 197 -1.66 8.23 -15.51
#